data_AF-A0A842IHL6-F1
#
_entry.id   AF-A0A842IHL6-F1
#
_cell.length_a   1.000
_cell.length_b   1.000
_cell.length_c   1.000
_cell.angle_alpha   90.00
_cell.angle_beta   90.00
_cell.angle_gamma   90.00
#
_symmetry.space_group_name_H-M   'P 1'
#
loop_
_entity.id
_entity.type
_entity.pdbx_description
1 polymer ?
#
loop_
_entity_poly.entity_id
_entity_poly.type
_entity_poly.pdbx_seq_one_letter_code
_entity_poly.pdbx_strand_id
1 'polypeptide(L)'
;MKQSLLLMAGLALLAAGCRESAADDPLARSYLPDINQLFEAYYTLDSLGQHQELGELLVAENRDLKSSELYLIAAWAFESAGRPDSVVSLIHQAIDRGMANPNILDKFAELRLPESDPSLQRLRYRLDSIAAAVGHVSNFSMELGSMEAFWPYFERAMADTTAARRELRAFILEGPRELRDFYTVRYGSIDQMYGQMVNGAPDYYRYLRQQFRPDSILSLRAKTTRWMERFQSLYPQAVFPKVFVVPGILNTGGTATEMGLFVGGDMYGRSDGMPTDQLTDWQRGAIMNFGDLPALTLHELMHFQQNYRDTLLGESVLAGVISEGVCDFLVELSSGEPLANENLQFLEDPENHYRIFADLREDLLGSDNSRWLYNGGSIDDRPHDLGYTVGYLICKSYYNNQTDKRQAIYELLNASDLVSIVRQSDYAYILAGPAGVSR
;
A
#
# COMPACT_ATOMS: atom_id res chain seq x y z
N MET A 1 -30.93 88.93 -37.38
CA MET A 1 -31.44 87.55 -37.51
C MET A 1 -30.52 86.66 -36.66
N LYS A 2 -30.96 86.18 -35.48
CA LYS A 2 -31.38 84.76 -35.24
C LYS A 2 -30.41 83.78 -35.94
N GLN A 3 -29.64 82.91 -35.28
CA GLN A 3 -30.02 81.93 -34.25
C GLN A 3 -28.79 81.43 -33.46
N SER A 4 -29.05 81.01 -32.23
CA SER A 4 -28.22 80.21 -31.33
C SER A 4 -27.91 78.81 -31.90
N LEU A 5 -26.74 78.24 -31.60
CA LEU A 5 -26.53 76.79 -31.62
C LEU A 5 -25.84 76.33 -30.34
N LEU A 6 -26.44 75.29 -29.75
CA LEU A 6 -26.14 74.66 -28.46
C LEU A 6 -24.94 73.68 -28.54
N LEU A 7 -24.35 73.49 -27.36
CA LEU A 7 -23.46 72.40 -26.93
C LEU A 7 -23.88 70.99 -27.37
N MET A 8 -22.90 70.16 -27.72
CA MET A 8 -22.86 68.75 -27.30
C MET A 8 -21.41 68.34 -27.00
N ALA A 9 -21.14 68.06 -25.73
CA ALA A 9 -19.92 67.42 -25.27
C ALA A 9 -20.08 65.89 -25.44
N GLY A 10 -19.18 65.28 -26.20
CA GLY A 10 -19.10 63.82 -26.33
C GLY A 10 -18.41 63.19 -25.12
N LEU A 11 -19.10 62.28 -24.44
CA LEU A 11 -18.52 61.36 -23.47
C LEU A 11 -17.56 60.40 -24.20
N ALA A 12 -16.27 60.46 -23.86
CA ALA A 12 -15.32 59.40 -24.15
C ALA A 12 -15.39 58.37 -23.01
N LEU A 13 -16.03 57.22 -23.25
CA LEU A 13 -15.91 56.06 -22.37
C LEU A 13 -14.51 55.45 -22.57
N LEU A 14 -13.64 55.68 -21.58
CA LEU A 14 -12.45 54.87 -21.34
C LEU A 14 -12.90 53.47 -20.91
N ALA A 15 -12.82 52.50 -21.82
CA ALA A 15 -12.81 51.09 -21.46
C ALA A 15 -11.47 50.79 -20.77
N ALA A 16 -11.39 51.05 -19.47
CA ALA A 16 -10.35 50.48 -18.63
C ALA A 16 -10.58 48.97 -18.59
N GLY A 17 -9.78 48.23 -19.35
CA GLY A 17 -9.71 46.79 -19.23
C GLY A 17 -9.32 46.44 -17.80
N CYS A 18 -10.27 45.93 -17.02
CA CYS A 18 -9.97 45.12 -15.85
C CYS A 18 -9.21 43.89 -16.35
N ARG A 19 -7.87 43.96 -16.35
CA ARG A 19 -7.08 42.75 -16.12
C ARG A 19 -7.50 42.27 -14.74
N GLU A 20 -8.36 41.26 -14.69
CA GLU A 20 -8.41 40.38 -13.54
C GLU A 20 -6.96 39.99 -13.26
N SER A 21 -6.40 40.47 -12.15
CA SER A 21 -5.21 39.88 -11.58
C SER A 21 -5.49 38.39 -11.49
N ALA A 22 -4.64 37.55 -12.10
CA ALA A 22 -4.72 36.11 -11.96
C ALA A 22 -5.03 35.80 -10.50
N ALA A 23 -6.24 35.30 -10.25
CA ALA A 23 -6.69 34.99 -8.92
C ALA A 23 -5.63 34.09 -8.28
N ASP A 24 -5.36 34.32 -7.01
CA ASP A 24 -4.32 33.68 -6.23
C ASP A 24 -4.55 32.15 -6.17
N ASP A 25 -4.12 31.38 -7.20
CA ASP A 25 -4.37 29.94 -7.33
C ASP A 25 -3.53 29.18 -6.28
N PRO A 26 -4.14 28.67 -5.20
CA PRO A 26 -3.40 27.99 -4.14
C PRO A 26 -2.77 26.70 -4.66
N LEU A 27 -3.41 25.99 -5.59
CA LEU A 27 -2.93 24.73 -6.14
C LEU A 27 -1.64 24.90 -6.94
N ALA A 28 -1.52 26.01 -7.67
CA ALA A 28 -0.32 26.35 -8.43
C ALA A 28 0.89 26.68 -7.54
N ARG A 29 0.66 27.10 -6.28
CA ARG A 29 1.71 27.39 -5.30
C ARG A 29 2.06 26.20 -4.42
N SER A 30 1.11 25.30 -4.18
CA SER A 30 1.35 24.07 -3.44
C SER A 30 2.49 23.30 -4.06
N TYR A 31 3.35 22.71 -3.25
CA TYR A 31 4.38 21.78 -3.66
C TYR A 31 3.85 20.34 -3.69
N LEU A 32 4.36 19.54 -4.63
CA LEU A 32 4.10 18.10 -4.69
C LEU A 32 5.39 17.47 -5.23
N PRO A 33 6.10 16.66 -4.44
CA PRO A 33 7.33 16.02 -4.89
C PRO A 33 7.05 14.98 -5.97
N ASP A 34 8.01 14.75 -6.86
CA ASP A 34 8.08 13.49 -7.61
C ASP A 34 8.69 12.45 -6.66
N ILE A 35 7.89 11.46 -6.25
CA ILE A 35 8.30 10.50 -5.23
C ILE A 35 9.41 9.60 -5.75
N ASN A 36 9.43 9.27 -7.04
CA ASN A 36 10.49 8.44 -7.60
C ASN A 36 11.85 9.15 -7.50
N GLN A 37 11.90 10.45 -7.87
CA GLN A 37 13.11 11.26 -7.73
C GLN A 37 13.50 11.47 -6.26
N LEU A 38 12.53 11.64 -5.37
CA LEU A 38 12.77 11.73 -3.93
C LEU A 38 13.44 10.44 -3.41
N PHE A 39 13.00 9.27 -3.88
CA PHE A 39 13.56 8.00 -3.44
C PHE A 39 14.95 7.71 -4.05
N GLU A 40 15.30 8.25 -5.21
CA GLU A 40 16.68 8.24 -5.70
C GLU A 40 17.63 8.98 -4.73
N ALA A 41 17.20 10.15 -4.24
CA ALA A 41 17.92 10.90 -3.22
C ALA A 41 17.94 10.16 -1.87
N TYR A 42 16.83 9.51 -1.51
CA TYR A 42 16.74 8.65 -0.32
C TYR A 42 17.84 7.61 -0.32
N TYR A 43 17.92 6.76 -1.35
CA TYR A 43 18.89 5.66 -1.39
C TYR A 43 20.33 6.16 -1.38
N THR A 44 20.57 7.31 -2.02
CA THR A 44 21.89 7.96 -1.99
C THR A 44 22.28 8.36 -0.56
N LEU A 45 21.44 9.13 0.13
CA LEU A 45 21.72 9.60 1.49
C LEU A 45 21.80 8.45 2.50
N ASP A 46 20.92 7.46 2.37
CA ASP A 46 20.90 6.28 3.23
C ASP A 46 22.18 5.45 3.09
N SER A 47 22.62 5.20 1.85
CA SER A 47 23.88 4.48 1.57
C SER A 47 25.13 5.20 2.10
N LEU A 48 25.05 6.53 2.27
CA LEU A 48 26.12 7.36 2.83
C LEU A 48 26.02 7.50 4.35
N GLY A 49 25.01 6.92 4.99
CA GLY A 49 24.73 7.05 6.42
C GLY A 49 24.31 8.46 6.84
N GLN A 50 23.85 9.30 5.90
CA GLN A 50 23.46 10.69 6.14
C GLN A 50 22.01 10.79 6.64
N HIS A 51 21.66 10.02 7.66
CA HIS A 51 20.26 9.82 8.07
C HIS A 51 19.59 11.09 8.62
N GLN A 52 20.35 12.01 9.23
CA GLN A 52 19.79 13.31 9.66
C GLN A 52 19.37 14.16 8.45
N GLU A 53 20.25 14.29 7.45
CA GLU A 53 19.96 15.04 6.22
C GLU A 53 18.79 14.41 5.46
N LEU A 54 18.73 13.07 5.44
CA LEU A 54 17.63 12.32 4.88
C LEU A 54 16.29 12.64 5.56
N GLY A 55 16.24 12.59 6.89
CA GLY A 55 15.05 12.96 7.65
C GLY A 55 14.60 14.40 7.40
N GLU A 56 15.54 15.34 7.32
CA GLU A 56 15.27 16.75 7.01
C GLU A 56 14.73 16.94 5.59
N LEU A 57 15.31 16.27 4.59
CA LEU A 57 14.83 16.25 3.21
C LEU A 57 13.38 15.75 3.15
N LEU A 58 13.10 14.57 3.70
CA LEU A 58 11.76 13.96 3.65
C LEU A 58 10.69 14.86 4.28
N VAL A 59 11.01 15.52 5.40
CA VAL A 59 10.10 16.50 6.03
C VAL A 59 9.86 17.71 5.13
N ALA A 60 10.92 18.25 4.51
CA ALA A 60 10.81 19.41 3.62
C ALA A 60 9.99 19.10 2.36
N GLU A 61 10.16 17.91 1.81
CA GLU A 61 9.47 17.42 0.61
C GLU A 61 7.99 17.11 0.90
N ASN A 62 7.68 16.70 2.13
CA ASN A 62 6.31 16.44 2.58
C ASN A 62 5.52 17.69 3.01
N ARG A 63 6.07 18.90 2.88
CA ARG A 63 5.50 20.16 3.45
C ARG A 63 4.03 20.42 3.08
N ASP A 64 3.65 20.13 1.84
CA ASP A 64 2.29 20.34 1.32
C ASP A 64 1.56 19.02 1.05
N LEU A 65 2.28 17.96 0.68
CA LEU A 65 1.71 16.63 0.47
C LEU A 65 1.14 16.07 1.79
N LYS A 66 1.84 16.22 2.91
CA LYS A 66 1.39 15.82 4.26
C LYS A 66 0.93 14.35 4.32
N SER A 67 1.64 13.49 3.60
CA SER A 67 1.52 12.03 3.64
C SER A 67 1.92 11.53 5.02
N SER A 68 1.10 10.66 5.62
CA SER A 68 1.41 10.03 6.90
C SER A 68 2.60 9.08 6.76
N GLU A 69 2.66 8.36 5.64
CA GLU A 69 3.76 7.47 5.28
C GLU A 69 5.10 8.21 5.21
N LEU A 70 5.18 9.34 4.50
CA LEU A 70 6.44 10.11 4.43
C LEU A 70 6.89 10.64 5.80
N TYR A 71 5.97 10.94 6.72
CA TYR A 71 6.35 11.31 8.08
C TYR A 71 6.99 10.13 8.83
N LEU A 72 6.54 8.90 8.61
CA LEU A 72 7.12 7.71 9.22
C LEU A 72 8.46 7.34 8.58
N ILE A 73 8.60 7.46 7.27
CA ILE A 73 9.89 7.30 6.58
C ILE A 73 10.91 8.31 7.09
N ALA A 74 10.51 9.57 7.28
CA ALA A 74 11.37 10.56 7.93
C ALA A 74 11.69 10.17 9.39
N ALA A 75 10.74 9.61 10.13
CA ALA A 75 10.94 9.18 11.50
C ALA A 75 11.98 8.05 11.59
N TRP A 76 11.95 7.05 10.70
CA TRP A 76 12.98 6.00 10.65
C TRP A 76 14.37 6.57 10.34
N ALA A 77 14.48 7.53 9.40
CA ALA A 77 15.74 8.22 9.16
C ALA A 77 16.24 8.97 10.42
N PHE A 78 15.35 9.61 11.18
CA PHE A 78 15.73 10.27 12.43
C PHE A 78 16.05 9.29 13.57
N GLU A 79 15.46 8.10 13.58
CA GLU A 79 15.85 7.02 14.50
C GLU A 79 17.31 6.62 14.24
N SER A 80 17.66 6.32 12.99
CA SER A 80 19.04 6.00 12.58
C SER A 80 20.03 7.15 12.83
N ALA A 81 19.53 8.39 12.89
CA ALA A 81 20.32 9.56 13.26
C ALA A 81 20.42 9.80 14.79
N GLY A 82 19.81 8.96 15.62
CA GLY A 82 19.79 9.12 17.09
C GLY A 82 18.99 10.32 17.57
N ARG A 83 17.88 10.67 16.89
CA ARG A 83 17.05 11.86 17.16
C ARG A 83 15.65 11.49 17.68
N PRO A 84 15.52 10.95 18.91
CA PRO A 84 14.26 10.40 19.41
C PRO A 84 13.11 11.42 19.51
N ASP A 85 13.41 12.69 19.82
CA ASP A 85 12.39 13.75 19.89
C ASP A 85 11.75 13.99 18.51
N SER A 86 12.55 13.93 17.43
CA SER A 86 12.07 14.05 16.06
C SER A 86 11.17 12.87 15.69
N VAL A 87 11.56 11.65 16.08
CA VAL A 87 10.76 10.44 15.88
C VAL A 87 9.37 10.59 16.50
N VAL A 88 9.28 10.93 17.79
CA VAL A 88 8.00 11.10 18.49
C VAL A 88 7.15 12.21 17.87
N SER A 89 7.77 13.33 17.49
CA SER A 89 7.08 14.44 16.83
C SER A 89 6.50 14.04 15.47
N LEU A 90 7.23 13.25 14.68
CA LEU A 90 6.79 12.80 13.36
C LEU A 90 5.70 11.73 13.45
N ILE A 91 5.76 10.82 14.41
CA ILE A 91 4.65 9.87 14.65
C ILE A 91 3.37 10.65 15.03
N HIS A 92 3.48 11.70 15.85
CA HIS A 92 2.33 12.57 16.12
C HIS A 92 1.74 13.20 14.84
N GLN A 93 2.59 13.68 13.93
CA GLN A 93 2.16 14.23 12.64
C GLN A 93 1.52 13.14 11.76
N ALA A 94 2.08 11.93 11.72
CA ALA A 94 1.50 10.81 11.00
C ALA A 94 0.08 10.47 11.51
N ILE A 95 -0.11 10.42 12.84
CA ILE A 95 -1.45 10.23 13.43
C ILE A 95 -2.40 11.36 13.04
N ASP A 96 -1.94 12.62 13.05
CA ASP A 96 -2.77 13.76 12.61
C ASP A 96 -3.20 13.67 11.13
N ARG A 97 -2.45 12.89 10.33
CA ARG A 97 -2.74 12.62 8.91
C ARG A 97 -3.48 11.32 8.65
N GLY A 98 -3.73 10.51 9.68
CA GLY A 98 -4.59 9.34 9.59
C GLY A 98 -3.91 8.01 9.80
N MET A 99 -2.62 7.97 10.19
CA MET A 99 -1.96 6.76 10.66
C MET A 99 -2.82 6.07 11.74
N ALA A 100 -3.06 4.78 11.56
CA ALA A 100 -3.97 3.97 12.36
C ALA A 100 -3.33 2.69 12.91
N ASN A 101 -2.02 2.50 12.79
CA ASN A 101 -1.32 1.40 13.47
C ASN A 101 -1.09 1.73 14.96
N PRO A 102 -1.76 1.03 15.90
CA PRO A 102 -1.53 1.24 17.34
C PRO A 102 -0.17 0.74 17.82
N ASN A 103 0.45 -0.19 17.09
CA ASN A 103 1.70 -0.85 17.46
C ASN A 103 2.91 -0.22 16.75
N ILE A 104 2.78 1.00 16.20
CA ILE A 104 3.83 1.65 15.42
C ILE A 104 5.18 1.74 16.15
N LEU A 105 5.17 1.88 17.49
CA LEU A 105 6.40 1.95 18.29
C LEU A 105 7.22 0.66 18.28
N ASP A 106 6.60 -0.50 18.04
CA ASP A 106 7.32 -1.77 17.93
C ASP A 106 8.23 -1.81 16.68
N LYS A 107 7.94 -0.97 15.68
CA LYS A 107 8.71 -0.83 14.44
C LYS A 107 9.92 0.11 14.56
N PHE A 108 10.18 0.65 15.75
CA PHE A 108 11.32 1.52 16.05
C PHE A 108 12.26 0.82 17.04
N ALA A 109 13.17 0.01 16.53
CA ALA A 109 14.04 -0.88 17.32
C ALA A 109 15.09 -0.13 18.17
N GLU A 110 15.48 1.07 17.73
CA GLU A 110 16.55 1.87 18.31
C GLU A 110 16.03 3.09 19.09
N LEU A 111 14.72 3.35 19.09
CA LEU A 111 14.13 4.43 19.88
C LEU A 111 14.44 4.25 21.37
N ARG A 112 15.16 5.22 21.94
CA ARG A 112 15.51 5.28 23.37
C ARG A 112 14.96 6.56 23.98
N LEU A 113 13.87 6.44 24.73
CA LEU A 113 13.33 7.49 25.59
C LEU A 113 12.94 6.88 26.96
N PRO A 114 13.12 7.61 28.07
CA PRO A 114 12.60 7.16 29.37
C PRO A 114 11.08 6.96 29.31
N GLU A 115 10.55 5.92 29.96
CA GLU A 115 9.09 5.73 30.07
C GLU A 115 8.37 6.91 30.77
N SER A 116 9.11 7.67 31.58
CA SER A 116 8.65 8.88 32.24
C SER A 116 8.61 10.11 31.33
N ASP A 117 9.11 10.01 30.09
CA ASP A 117 9.14 11.13 29.14
C ASP A 117 7.71 11.59 28.80
N PRO A 118 7.36 12.87 29.04
CA PRO A 118 6.00 13.36 28.80
C PRO A 118 5.55 13.28 27.34
N SER A 119 6.47 13.38 26.38
CA SER A 119 6.14 13.28 24.95
C SER A 119 5.80 11.84 24.58
N LEU A 120 6.58 10.87 25.08
CA LEU A 120 6.31 9.45 24.88
C LEU A 120 5.01 9.02 25.54
N GLN A 121 4.71 9.50 26.76
CA GLN A 121 3.44 9.22 27.44
C GLN A 121 2.23 9.75 26.67
N ARG A 122 2.35 10.97 26.13
CA ARG A 122 1.30 11.55 25.27
C ARG A 122 1.10 10.73 23.99
N LEU A 123 2.19 10.26 23.38
CA LEU A 123 2.11 9.38 22.22
C LEU A 123 1.41 8.07 22.55
N ARG A 124 1.80 7.39 23.64
CA ARG A 124 1.14 6.16 24.10
C ARG A 124 -0.36 6.33 24.30
N TYR A 125 -0.80 7.43 24.92
CA TYR A 125 -2.24 7.72 25.06
C TYR A 125 -2.97 7.82 23.72
N ARG A 126 -2.35 8.41 22.68
CA ARG A 126 -2.94 8.45 21.33
C ARG A 126 -2.98 7.08 20.69
N LEU A 127 -1.94 6.27 20.87
CA LEU A 127 -1.88 4.90 20.37
C LEU A 127 -2.92 4.00 21.04
N ASP A 128 -3.15 4.15 22.35
CA ASP A 128 -4.22 3.46 23.08
C ASP A 128 -5.60 3.83 22.51
N SER A 129 -5.81 5.12 22.17
CA SER A 129 -7.05 5.56 21.52
C SER A 129 -7.23 4.96 20.12
N ILE A 130 -6.14 4.79 19.36
CA ILE A 130 -6.17 4.12 18.07
C ILE A 130 -6.49 2.64 18.27
N ALA A 131 -5.82 1.96 19.21
CA ALA A 131 -6.03 0.55 19.52
C ALA A 131 -7.50 0.27 19.86
N ALA A 132 -8.13 1.12 20.68
CA ALA A 132 -9.55 1.03 20.99
C ALA A 132 -10.45 1.21 19.74
N ALA A 133 -10.04 2.07 18.80
CA ALA A 133 -10.80 2.31 17.57
C ALA A 133 -10.67 1.15 16.56
N VAL A 134 -9.50 0.53 16.44
CA VAL A 134 -9.25 -0.53 15.44
C VAL A 134 -9.38 -1.96 16.02
N GLY A 135 -9.46 -2.14 17.33
CA GLY A 135 -9.48 -3.47 17.97
C GLY A 135 -10.78 -4.27 17.81
N HIS A 136 -11.79 -3.73 17.11
CA HIS A 136 -13.08 -4.40 16.92
C HIS A 136 -13.52 -4.38 15.46
N VAL A 137 -13.92 -5.54 14.94
CA VAL A 137 -14.43 -5.69 13.56
C VAL A 137 -15.64 -4.80 13.30
N SER A 138 -16.44 -4.46 14.33
CA SER A 138 -17.57 -3.53 14.18
C SER A 138 -17.17 -2.13 13.70
N ASN A 139 -15.91 -1.76 13.90
CA ASN A 139 -15.36 -0.46 13.50
C ASN A 139 -14.71 -0.50 12.11
N PHE A 140 -14.64 -1.69 11.50
CA PHE A 140 -14.16 -1.89 10.13
C PHE A 140 -15.02 -1.09 9.14
N SER A 141 -14.33 -0.34 8.28
CA SER A 141 -14.95 0.34 7.14
C SER A 141 -14.15 0.09 5.86
N MET A 142 -14.89 -0.01 4.76
CA MET A 142 -14.37 0.04 3.40
C MET A 142 -14.84 1.36 2.80
N GLU A 143 -13.90 2.25 2.56
CA GLU A 143 -14.10 3.64 2.14
C GLU A 143 -13.97 3.75 0.62
N LEU A 144 -14.97 4.33 -0.03
CA LEU A 144 -14.99 4.57 -1.49
C LEU A 144 -14.74 6.04 -1.85
N GLY A 145 -14.49 6.90 -0.85
CA GLY A 145 -14.41 8.35 -1.06
C GLY A 145 -13.38 8.76 -2.10
N SER A 146 -12.25 8.06 -2.17
CA SER A 146 -11.21 8.27 -3.19
C SER A 146 -11.69 7.93 -4.61
N MET A 147 -12.40 6.81 -4.79
CA MET A 147 -13.03 6.45 -6.07
C MET A 147 -14.13 7.45 -6.47
N GLU A 148 -14.97 7.87 -5.53
CA GLU A 148 -16.03 8.85 -5.79
C GLU A 148 -15.48 10.22 -6.18
N ALA A 149 -14.44 10.68 -5.47
CA ALA A 149 -13.79 11.95 -5.71
C ALA A 149 -13.06 12.00 -7.07
N PHE A 150 -12.60 10.87 -7.60
CA PHE A 150 -11.77 10.79 -8.80
C PHE A 150 -12.49 11.24 -10.08
N TRP A 151 -13.74 10.79 -10.27
CA TRP A 151 -14.41 10.94 -11.57
C TRP A 151 -14.50 12.38 -12.08
N PRO A 152 -14.87 13.39 -11.26
CA PRO A 152 -14.88 14.77 -11.72
C PRO A 152 -13.52 15.31 -12.19
N TYR A 153 -12.40 14.91 -11.57
CA TYR A 153 -11.06 15.32 -12.02
C TYR A 153 -10.70 14.60 -13.31
N PHE A 154 -10.99 13.30 -13.40
CA PHE A 154 -10.73 12.51 -14.59
C PHE A 154 -11.49 13.05 -15.81
N GLU A 155 -12.78 13.36 -15.68
CA GLU A 155 -13.56 13.91 -16.80
C GLU A 155 -13.04 15.28 -17.26
N ARG A 156 -12.59 16.14 -16.33
CA ARG A 156 -11.95 17.42 -16.70
C ARG A 156 -10.60 17.21 -17.39
N ALA A 157 -9.80 16.25 -16.92
CA ALA A 157 -8.55 15.87 -17.56
C ALA A 157 -8.76 15.32 -18.98
N MET A 158 -9.85 14.58 -19.22
CA MET A 158 -10.20 14.06 -20.54
C MET A 158 -10.83 15.13 -21.45
N ALA A 159 -11.48 16.15 -20.89
CA ALA A 159 -12.05 17.26 -21.66
C ALA A 159 -10.97 18.20 -22.22
N ASP A 160 -9.87 18.38 -21.49
CA ASP A 160 -8.67 19.11 -21.96
C ASP A 160 -7.41 18.42 -21.43
N THR A 161 -6.78 17.61 -22.30
CA THR A 161 -5.58 16.85 -21.93
C THR A 161 -4.36 17.74 -21.67
N THR A 162 -4.36 18.99 -22.13
CA THR A 162 -3.28 19.95 -21.81
C THR A 162 -3.34 20.39 -20.34
N ALA A 163 -4.53 20.37 -19.73
CA ALA A 163 -4.76 20.67 -18.32
C ALA A 163 -4.77 19.41 -17.42
N ALA A 164 -4.71 18.20 -17.99
CA ALA A 164 -4.87 16.94 -17.26
C ALA A 164 -3.93 16.78 -16.05
N ARG A 165 -2.64 17.14 -16.19
CA ARG A 165 -1.68 17.06 -15.07
C ARG A 165 -2.09 17.96 -13.90
N ARG A 166 -2.66 19.13 -14.18
CA ARG A 166 -3.17 20.04 -13.15
C ARG A 166 -4.38 19.42 -12.46
N GLU A 167 -5.29 18.78 -13.20
CA GLU A 167 -6.45 18.11 -12.61
C GLU A 167 -6.06 16.89 -11.76
N LEU A 168 -5.10 16.07 -12.20
CA LEU A 168 -4.57 14.96 -11.42
C LEU A 168 -3.83 15.46 -10.17
N ARG A 169 -3.08 16.56 -10.27
CA ARG A 169 -2.46 17.22 -9.11
C ARG A 169 -3.52 17.70 -8.11
N ALA A 170 -4.60 18.32 -8.59
CA ALA A 170 -5.72 18.75 -7.75
C ALA A 170 -6.36 17.56 -7.04
N PHE A 171 -6.57 16.44 -7.75
CA PHE A 171 -7.11 15.22 -7.16
C PHE A 171 -6.28 14.75 -5.94
N ILE A 172 -4.95 14.72 -6.04
CA ILE A 172 -4.08 14.34 -4.92
C ILE A 172 -4.13 15.37 -3.77
N LEU A 173 -4.06 16.66 -4.07
CA LEU A 173 -3.90 17.72 -3.06
C LEU A 173 -5.21 18.22 -2.44
N GLU A 174 -6.34 18.05 -3.11
CA GLU A 174 -7.66 18.53 -2.69
C GLU A 174 -8.61 17.37 -2.37
N GLY A 175 -8.37 16.18 -2.94
CA GLY A 175 -9.14 14.98 -2.66
C GLY A 175 -8.93 14.41 -1.25
N PRO A 176 -9.58 13.27 -0.94
CA PRO A 176 -9.46 12.58 0.34
C PRO A 176 -8.02 12.37 0.79
N ARG A 177 -7.78 12.45 2.10
CA ARG A 177 -6.42 12.52 2.66
C ARG A 177 -5.57 11.29 2.35
N GLU A 178 -6.19 10.12 2.27
CA GLU A 178 -5.54 8.85 1.98
C GLU A 178 -4.87 8.81 0.60
N LEU A 179 -5.28 9.68 -0.33
CA LEU A 179 -4.62 9.83 -1.63
C LEU A 179 -3.18 10.32 -1.51
N ARG A 180 -2.82 10.99 -0.41
CA ARG A 180 -1.45 11.48 -0.19
C ARG A 180 -0.51 10.33 0.14
N ASP A 181 -0.96 9.39 0.96
CA ASP A 181 -0.23 8.17 1.27
C ASP A 181 -0.18 7.26 0.04
N PHE A 182 -1.32 7.07 -0.65
CA PHE A 182 -1.34 6.27 -1.87
C PHE A 182 -0.47 6.87 -2.98
N TYR A 183 -0.37 8.21 -3.05
CA TYR A 183 0.57 8.88 -3.95
C TYR A 183 2.02 8.54 -3.64
N THR A 184 2.40 8.56 -2.36
CA THR A 184 3.72 8.13 -1.88
C THR A 184 4.01 6.67 -2.24
N VAL A 185 3.09 5.75 -1.97
CA VAL A 185 3.41 4.31 -2.05
C VAL A 185 3.18 3.68 -3.43
N ARG A 186 2.34 4.29 -4.30
CA ARG A 186 1.84 3.61 -5.52
C ARG A 186 1.68 4.48 -6.76
N TYR A 187 1.43 5.79 -6.66
CA TYR A 187 1.40 6.63 -7.86
C TYR A 187 2.77 7.10 -8.32
N GLY A 188 3.69 7.38 -7.40
CA GLY A 188 5.05 7.83 -7.70
C GLY A 188 5.12 9.28 -8.22
N SER A 189 4.40 9.60 -9.30
CA SER A 189 4.37 10.95 -9.87
C SER A 189 3.07 11.25 -10.62
N ILE A 190 2.80 12.54 -10.86
CA ILE A 190 1.67 12.97 -11.70
C ILE A 190 1.84 12.50 -13.14
N ASP A 191 3.08 12.35 -13.61
CA ASP A 191 3.36 11.85 -14.96
C ASP A 191 3.02 10.37 -15.11
N GLN A 192 3.25 9.54 -14.08
CA GLN A 192 2.81 8.14 -14.09
C GLN A 192 1.28 8.04 -14.11
N MET A 193 0.59 8.85 -13.29
CA MET A 193 -0.88 8.94 -13.34
C MET A 193 -1.40 9.36 -14.71
N TYR A 194 -0.84 10.43 -15.29
CA TYR A 194 -1.21 10.88 -16.64
C TYR A 194 -0.95 9.80 -17.69
N GLY A 195 0.23 9.16 -17.62
CA GLY A 195 0.66 8.10 -18.52
C GLY A 195 -0.31 6.94 -18.57
N GLN A 196 -0.81 6.50 -17.41
CA GLN A 196 -1.74 5.37 -17.36
C GLN A 196 -3.21 5.78 -17.53
N MET A 197 -3.69 6.77 -16.78
CA MET A 197 -5.12 7.08 -16.70
C MET A 197 -5.62 7.82 -17.94
N VAL A 198 -4.83 8.77 -18.46
CA VAL A 198 -5.25 9.68 -19.53
C VAL A 198 -4.75 9.19 -20.89
N ASN A 199 -3.49 8.78 -20.97
CA ASN A 199 -2.86 8.38 -22.22
C ASN A 199 -2.97 6.86 -22.49
N GLY A 200 -2.75 6.04 -21.47
CA GLY A 200 -2.63 4.59 -21.58
C GLY A 200 -3.98 3.90 -21.75
N ALA A 201 -4.87 4.02 -20.76
CA ALA A 201 -6.12 3.26 -20.70
C ALA A 201 -7.39 4.06 -20.34
N PRO A 202 -7.62 5.25 -20.92
CA PRO A 202 -8.76 6.10 -20.54
C PRO A 202 -10.14 5.42 -20.69
N ASP A 203 -10.31 4.53 -21.67
CA ASP A 203 -11.60 3.83 -21.85
C ASP A 203 -11.85 2.78 -20.77
N TYR A 204 -10.78 2.16 -20.25
CA TYR A 204 -10.87 1.29 -19.09
C TYR A 204 -11.32 2.06 -17.84
N TYR A 205 -10.77 3.26 -17.58
CA TYR A 205 -11.21 4.08 -16.44
C TYR A 205 -12.66 4.56 -16.57
N ARG A 206 -13.14 4.89 -17.79
CA ARG A 206 -14.56 5.17 -18.02
C ARG A 206 -15.45 3.96 -17.73
N TYR A 207 -14.97 2.76 -18.08
CA TYR A 207 -15.64 1.50 -17.77
C TYR A 207 -15.68 1.23 -16.25
N LEU A 208 -14.57 1.44 -15.53
CA LEU A 208 -14.46 1.21 -14.08
C LEU A 208 -15.50 1.98 -13.27
N ARG A 209 -15.84 3.20 -13.70
CA ARG A 209 -16.88 4.02 -13.05
C ARG A 209 -18.21 3.28 -12.90
N GLN A 210 -18.52 2.35 -13.80
CA GLN A 210 -19.76 1.58 -13.76
C GLN A 210 -19.71 0.40 -12.79
N GLN A 211 -18.52 -0.05 -12.38
CA GLN A 211 -18.30 -1.22 -11.52
C GLN A 211 -18.43 -0.88 -10.03
N PHE A 212 -17.96 0.30 -9.61
CA PHE A 212 -17.97 0.75 -8.20
C PHE A 212 -19.29 1.38 -7.78
N ARG A 213 -20.40 0.65 -7.99
CA ARG A 213 -21.73 1.03 -7.46
C ARG A 213 -21.84 0.61 -5.99
N PRO A 214 -22.56 1.38 -5.15
CA PRO A 214 -22.72 1.05 -3.72
C PRO A 214 -23.20 -0.39 -3.46
N ASP A 215 -24.16 -0.88 -4.25
CA ASP A 215 -24.73 -2.22 -4.09
C ASP A 215 -23.71 -3.34 -4.28
N SER A 216 -22.78 -3.19 -5.23
CA SER A 216 -21.73 -4.17 -5.51
C SER A 216 -20.81 -4.35 -4.29
N ILE A 217 -20.47 -3.25 -3.63
CA ILE A 217 -19.55 -3.22 -2.49
C ILE A 217 -20.19 -3.76 -1.20
N LEU A 218 -21.49 -3.55 -1.00
CA LEU A 218 -22.20 -4.00 0.21
C LEU A 218 -22.06 -5.51 0.45
N SER A 219 -22.24 -6.32 -0.60
CA SER A 219 -22.15 -7.78 -0.50
C SER A 219 -20.74 -8.26 -0.15
N LEU A 220 -19.72 -7.64 -0.75
CA LEU A 220 -18.32 -7.93 -0.49
C LEU A 220 -17.93 -7.52 0.92
N ARG A 221 -18.32 -6.32 1.35
CA ARG A 221 -18.11 -5.84 2.73
C ARG A 221 -18.69 -6.84 3.73
N ALA A 222 -19.90 -7.34 3.49
CA ALA A 222 -20.52 -8.33 4.37
C ALA A 222 -19.74 -9.67 4.38
N LYS A 223 -19.24 -10.13 3.24
CA LYS A 223 -18.39 -11.34 3.15
C LYS A 223 -17.07 -11.13 3.91
N THR A 224 -16.36 -10.04 3.65
CA THR A 224 -15.09 -9.69 4.32
C THR A 224 -15.28 -9.55 5.83
N THR A 225 -16.35 -8.90 6.28
CA THR A 225 -16.64 -8.71 7.72
C THR A 225 -16.77 -10.05 8.44
N ARG A 226 -17.49 -11.03 7.86
CA ARG A 226 -17.62 -12.37 8.46
C ARG A 226 -16.27 -13.09 8.58
N TRP A 227 -15.40 -12.94 7.58
CA TRP A 227 -14.06 -13.52 7.62
C TRP A 227 -13.18 -12.85 8.68
N MET A 228 -13.29 -11.52 8.83
CA MET A 228 -12.62 -10.77 9.90
C MET A 228 -13.12 -11.16 11.30
N GLU A 229 -14.42 -11.40 11.48
CA GLU A 229 -14.98 -11.91 12.76
C GLU A 229 -14.43 -13.30 13.13
N ARG A 230 -14.30 -14.18 12.13
CA ARG A 230 -13.65 -15.47 12.32
C ARG A 230 -12.17 -15.30 12.64
N PHE A 231 -11.46 -14.42 11.94
CA PHE A 231 -10.06 -14.11 12.25
C PHE A 231 -9.88 -13.58 13.67
N GLN A 232 -10.73 -12.62 14.11
CA GLN A 232 -10.71 -12.11 15.49
C GLN A 232 -10.90 -13.22 16.52
N SER A 233 -11.74 -14.23 16.22
CA SER A 233 -11.93 -15.37 17.11
C SER A 233 -10.70 -16.28 17.21
N LEU A 234 -9.90 -16.34 16.15
CA LEU A 234 -8.65 -17.11 16.07
C LEU A 234 -7.46 -16.34 16.69
N TYR A 235 -7.44 -15.02 16.52
CA TYR A 235 -6.40 -14.10 16.97
C TYR A 235 -7.05 -12.87 17.66
N PRO A 236 -7.36 -12.95 18.97
CA PRO A 236 -8.15 -11.92 19.68
C PRO A 236 -7.53 -10.52 19.74
N GLN A 237 -6.23 -10.41 19.51
CA GLN A 237 -5.48 -9.14 19.50
C GLN A 237 -5.39 -8.51 18.10
N ALA A 238 -6.12 -9.07 17.11
CA ALA A 238 -6.23 -8.52 15.77
C ALA A 238 -6.72 -7.07 15.80
N VAL A 239 -6.17 -6.26 14.89
CA VAL A 239 -6.61 -4.88 14.63
C VAL A 239 -7.18 -4.76 13.22
N PHE A 240 -8.23 -3.98 13.05
CA PHE A 240 -9.00 -3.86 11.82
C PHE A 240 -8.99 -2.40 11.35
N PRO A 241 -7.91 -1.96 10.65
CA PRO A 241 -7.85 -0.62 10.12
C PRO A 241 -8.87 -0.41 9.00
N LYS A 242 -8.98 0.82 8.53
CA LYS A 242 -9.81 1.14 7.37
C LYS A 242 -9.22 0.52 6.10
N VAL A 243 -10.11 0.16 5.19
CA VAL A 243 -9.78 -0.19 3.80
C VAL A 243 -10.16 0.98 2.91
N PHE A 244 -9.23 1.48 2.10
CA PHE A 244 -9.44 2.55 1.14
C PHE A 244 -9.42 1.96 -0.27
N VAL A 245 -10.54 2.04 -0.96
CA VAL A 245 -10.59 1.70 -2.39
C VAL A 245 -10.22 2.94 -3.17
N VAL A 246 -9.18 2.84 -3.98
CA VAL A 246 -8.55 3.97 -4.68
C VAL A 246 -8.41 3.68 -6.19
N PRO A 247 -8.44 4.69 -7.06
CA PRO A 247 -8.20 4.51 -8.48
C PRO A 247 -6.69 4.44 -8.73
N GLY A 248 -6.10 3.25 -8.73
CA GLY A 248 -4.68 3.03 -9.01
C GLY A 248 -4.27 3.34 -10.44
N ILE A 249 -3.04 2.97 -10.77
CA ILE A 249 -2.44 3.08 -12.11
C ILE A 249 -2.13 1.70 -12.70
N LEU A 250 -3.01 0.72 -12.45
CA LEU A 250 -2.89 -0.67 -12.87
C LEU A 250 -1.57 -1.32 -12.46
N ASN A 251 -1.11 -1.09 -11.24
CA ASN A 251 0.19 -1.58 -10.75
C ASN A 251 0.13 -2.30 -9.40
N THR A 252 -1.02 -2.31 -8.72
CA THR A 252 -1.14 -2.91 -7.37
C THR A 252 -2.57 -3.36 -7.08
N GLY A 253 -2.73 -4.61 -6.65
CA GLY A 253 -4.01 -5.12 -6.17
C GLY A 253 -4.34 -4.54 -4.79
N GLY A 254 -3.43 -4.72 -3.84
CA GLY A 254 -3.56 -4.27 -2.46
C GLY A 254 -2.24 -3.71 -1.91
N THR A 255 -2.32 -2.92 -0.84
CA THR A 255 -1.15 -2.37 -0.15
C THR A 255 -1.49 -2.04 1.30
N ALA A 256 -0.87 -2.75 2.25
CA ALA A 256 -0.87 -2.34 3.65
C ALA A 256 0.09 -1.15 3.89
N THR A 257 -0.38 -0.16 4.65
CA THR A 257 0.41 0.98 5.16
C THR A 257 0.08 1.19 6.62
N GLU A 258 0.77 2.11 7.29
CA GLU A 258 0.48 2.43 8.69
C GLU A 258 -0.84 3.22 8.87
N MET A 259 -1.41 3.77 7.79
CA MET A 259 -2.74 4.38 7.75
C MET A 259 -3.87 3.35 7.66
N GLY A 260 -3.63 2.22 7.01
CA GLY A 260 -4.61 1.20 6.73
C GLY A 260 -4.32 0.47 5.42
N LEU A 261 -5.34 -0.17 4.87
CA LEU A 261 -5.20 -1.02 3.69
C LEU A 261 -5.69 -0.27 2.46
N PHE A 262 -4.88 -0.19 1.42
CA PHE A 262 -5.30 0.27 0.11
C PHE A 262 -5.69 -0.91 -0.77
N VAL A 263 -6.75 -0.73 -1.54
CA VAL A 263 -7.18 -1.64 -2.60
C VAL A 263 -7.24 -0.83 -3.87
N GLY A 264 -6.43 -1.21 -4.86
CA GLY A 264 -6.47 -0.61 -6.20
C GLY A 264 -7.75 -1.03 -6.90
N GLY A 265 -8.81 -0.21 -6.83
CA GLY A 265 -10.11 -0.53 -7.43
C GLY A 265 -10.03 -0.74 -8.94
N ASP A 266 -9.05 -0.11 -9.58
CA ASP A 266 -8.67 -0.32 -10.96
C ASP A 266 -8.18 -1.74 -11.28
N MET A 267 -7.70 -2.52 -10.31
CA MET A 267 -7.32 -3.92 -10.50
C MET A 267 -8.50 -4.89 -10.37
N TYR A 268 -9.72 -4.42 -10.12
CA TYR A 268 -10.90 -5.26 -9.86
C TYR A 268 -12.04 -5.06 -10.86
N GLY A 269 -11.70 -4.69 -12.08
CA GLY A 269 -12.66 -4.42 -13.15
C GLY A 269 -13.00 -5.61 -14.05
N ARG A 270 -12.48 -6.83 -13.83
CA ARG A 270 -12.61 -7.91 -14.83
C ARG A 270 -14.07 -8.26 -15.10
N SER A 271 -14.46 -8.23 -16.37
CA SER A 271 -15.71 -8.78 -16.90
C SER A 271 -15.58 -9.02 -18.41
N ASP A 272 -16.53 -9.75 -19.00
CA ASP A 272 -16.60 -9.97 -20.45
C ASP A 272 -16.69 -8.66 -21.25
N GLY A 273 -17.16 -7.56 -20.64
CA GLY A 273 -17.31 -6.25 -21.27
C GLY A 273 -16.15 -5.28 -21.00
N MET A 274 -15.09 -5.73 -20.35
CA MET A 274 -13.92 -4.90 -20.04
C MET A 274 -13.19 -4.46 -21.32
N PRO A 275 -12.92 -3.15 -21.52
CA PRO A 275 -12.10 -2.69 -22.63
C PRO A 275 -10.67 -3.23 -22.52
N THR A 276 -10.18 -3.88 -23.58
CA THR A 276 -8.85 -4.53 -23.60
C THR A 276 -7.85 -3.90 -24.56
N ASP A 277 -8.32 -3.11 -25.52
CA ASP A 277 -7.51 -2.62 -26.66
C ASP A 277 -6.36 -1.70 -26.22
N GLN A 278 -6.54 -1.03 -25.09
CA GLN A 278 -5.60 -0.07 -24.49
C GLN A 278 -4.75 -0.68 -23.36
N LEU A 279 -4.97 -1.95 -23.02
CA LEU A 279 -4.26 -2.63 -21.96
C LEU A 279 -3.03 -3.37 -22.51
N THR A 280 -1.99 -3.52 -21.70
CA THR A 280 -0.89 -4.43 -22.01
C THR A 280 -1.30 -5.89 -21.81
N ASP A 281 -0.53 -6.85 -22.33
CA ASP A 281 -0.78 -8.28 -22.08
C ASP A 281 -0.80 -8.60 -20.59
N TRP A 282 0.17 -8.06 -19.86
CA TRP A 282 0.24 -8.22 -18.41
C TRP A 282 -0.99 -7.62 -17.72
N GLN A 283 -1.43 -6.39 -18.08
CA GLN A 283 -2.61 -5.77 -17.49
C GLN A 283 -3.88 -6.59 -17.73
N ARG A 284 -4.07 -7.15 -18.94
CA ARG A 284 -5.20 -8.05 -19.25
C ARG A 284 -5.21 -9.30 -18.35
N GLY A 285 -4.04 -9.85 -18.05
CA GLY A 285 -3.88 -11.00 -17.16
C GLY A 285 -4.12 -10.63 -15.70
N ALA A 286 -3.57 -9.51 -15.25
CA ALA A 286 -3.50 -9.10 -13.85
C ALA A 286 -4.78 -8.48 -13.29
N ILE A 287 -5.68 -7.91 -14.12
CA ILE A 287 -6.96 -7.40 -13.63
C ILE A 287 -7.85 -8.58 -13.17
N MET A 288 -8.23 -8.51 -11.90
CA MET A 288 -8.96 -9.54 -11.15
C MET A 288 -10.47 -9.33 -11.17
N ASN A 289 -11.21 -10.37 -10.76
CA ASN A 289 -12.65 -10.28 -10.64
C ASN A 289 -13.01 -9.51 -9.38
N PHE A 290 -14.09 -8.73 -9.47
CA PHE A 290 -14.62 -7.99 -8.32
C PHE A 290 -14.92 -8.89 -7.11
N GLY A 291 -15.25 -10.17 -7.34
CA GLY A 291 -15.49 -11.17 -6.29
C GLY A 291 -14.25 -11.58 -5.49
N ASP A 292 -13.05 -11.28 -5.97
CA ASP A 292 -11.76 -11.64 -5.34
C ASP A 292 -11.37 -10.64 -4.23
N LEU A 293 -12.01 -9.47 -4.20
CA LEU A 293 -11.78 -8.39 -3.22
C LEU A 293 -11.76 -8.84 -1.75
N PRO A 294 -12.66 -9.73 -1.27
CA PRO A 294 -12.64 -10.18 0.13
C PRO A 294 -11.37 -10.95 0.49
N ALA A 295 -10.84 -11.76 -0.43
CA ALA A 295 -9.62 -12.53 -0.20
C ALA A 295 -8.41 -11.60 -0.15
N LEU A 296 -8.27 -10.70 -1.13
CA LEU A 296 -7.21 -9.69 -1.10
C LEU A 296 -7.29 -8.83 0.16
N THR A 297 -8.47 -8.29 0.50
CA THR A 297 -8.61 -7.41 1.67
C THR A 297 -8.13 -8.10 2.95
N LEU A 298 -8.39 -9.39 3.06
CA LEU A 298 -7.97 -10.18 4.20
C LEU A 298 -6.48 -10.55 4.13
N HIS A 299 -5.92 -10.79 2.95
CA HIS A 299 -4.48 -10.96 2.73
C HIS A 299 -3.72 -9.70 3.22
N GLU A 300 -4.12 -8.51 2.76
CA GLU A 300 -3.51 -7.24 3.19
C GLU A 300 -3.69 -6.98 4.69
N LEU A 301 -4.82 -7.42 5.26
CA LEU A 301 -5.03 -7.33 6.70
C LEU A 301 -3.98 -8.11 7.48
N MET A 302 -3.51 -9.26 6.96
CA MET A 302 -2.47 -10.06 7.61
C MET A 302 -1.14 -9.33 7.61
N HIS A 303 -0.76 -8.66 6.52
CA HIS A 303 0.42 -7.77 6.52
C HIS A 303 0.33 -6.69 7.59
N PHE A 304 -0.87 -6.12 7.81
CA PHE A 304 -1.07 -5.14 8.87
C PHE A 304 -0.96 -5.76 10.29
N GLN A 305 -1.22 -7.06 10.44
CA GLN A 305 -0.98 -7.75 11.72
C GLN A 305 0.48 -8.15 11.95
N GLN A 306 1.26 -8.32 10.88
CA GLN A 306 2.62 -8.83 10.95
C GLN A 306 3.54 -7.87 11.70
N ASN A 307 4.27 -8.42 12.66
CA ASN A 307 5.24 -7.73 13.49
C ASN A 307 6.46 -8.63 13.70
N TYR A 308 7.13 -8.98 12.60
CA TYR A 308 8.32 -9.81 12.64
C TYR A 308 9.47 -9.09 13.37
N ARG A 309 10.16 -9.84 14.23
CA ARG A 309 11.26 -9.34 15.06
C ARG A 309 12.61 -9.95 14.67
N ASP A 310 12.63 -10.72 13.58
CA ASP A 310 13.85 -11.30 13.01
C ASP A 310 14.59 -10.25 12.18
N THR A 311 15.51 -9.53 12.82
CA THR A 311 16.29 -8.46 12.17
C THR A 311 17.45 -9.00 11.32
N LEU A 312 17.77 -10.30 11.41
CA LEU A 312 18.88 -10.89 10.66
C LEU A 312 18.46 -11.32 9.27
N LEU A 313 17.21 -11.77 9.12
CA LEU A 313 16.67 -12.32 7.88
C LEU A 313 15.57 -11.46 7.25
N GLY A 314 15.31 -10.26 7.77
CA GLY A 314 14.20 -9.41 7.35
C GLY A 314 14.13 -9.07 5.85
N GLU A 315 15.25 -9.11 5.14
CA GLU A 315 15.33 -8.86 3.69
C GLU A 315 15.58 -10.14 2.87
N SER A 316 15.52 -11.31 3.50
CA SER A 316 15.79 -12.59 2.83
C SER A 316 14.60 -13.10 2.02
N VAL A 317 14.86 -14.03 1.09
CA VAL A 317 13.84 -14.80 0.39
C VAL A 317 12.93 -15.52 1.39
N LEU A 318 13.48 -16.05 2.48
CA LEU A 318 12.71 -16.66 3.55
C LEU A 318 11.71 -15.66 4.16
N ALA A 319 12.13 -14.44 4.46
CA ALA A 319 11.24 -13.44 5.03
C ALA A 319 10.10 -13.10 4.06
N GLY A 320 10.40 -12.87 2.78
CA GLY A 320 9.38 -12.64 1.76
C GLY A 320 8.40 -13.81 1.63
N VAL A 321 8.92 -15.03 1.46
CA VAL A 321 8.13 -16.26 1.29
C VAL A 321 7.24 -16.54 2.50
N ILE A 322 7.75 -16.41 3.73
CA ILE A 322 6.95 -16.60 4.94
C ILE A 322 5.93 -15.46 5.09
N SER A 323 6.32 -14.21 4.84
CA SER A 323 5.42 -13.06 4.91
C SER A 323 4.18 -13.25 4.05
N GLU A 324 4.37 -13.56 2.77
CA GLU A 324 3.28 -13.80 1.82
C GLU A 324 2.50 -15.08 2.12
N GLY A 325 3.23 -16.14 2.49
CA GLY A 325 2.63 -17.44 2.83
C GLY A 325 1.70 -17.40 4.04
N VAL A 326 2.05 -16.61 5.05
CA VAL A 326 1.20 -16.37 6.23
C VAL A 326 -0.09 -15.67 5.81
N CYS A 327 -0.02 -14.68 4.93
CA CYS A 327 -1.18 -13.96 4.45
C CYS A 327 -2.18 -14.91 3.76
N ASP A 328 -1.73 -15.69 2.78
CA ASP A 328 -2.59 -16.63 2.06
C ASP A 328 -3.14 -17.75 2.96
N PHE A 329 -2.33 -18.27 3.87
CA PHE A 329 -2.77 -19.32 4.79
C PHE A 329 -3.84 -18.82 5.77
N LEU A 330 -3.66 -17.63 6.34
CA LEU A 330 -4.63 -17.06 7.27
C LEU A 330 -5.91 -16.58 6.56
N VAL A 331 -5.84 -16.26 5.27
CA VAL A 331 -7.04 -16.08 4.43
C VAL A 331 -7.84 -17.38 4.38
N GLU A 332 -7.21 -18.53 4.05
CA GLU A 332 -7.88 -19.83 4.06
C GLU A 332 -8.48 -20.16 5.43
N LEU A 333 -7.71 -19.95 6.50
CA LEU A 333 -8.16 -20.31 7.85
C LEU A 333 -9.39 -19.49 8.29
N SER A 334 -9.46 -18.23 7.85
CA SER A 334 -10.51 -17.27 8.17
C SER A 334 -11.72 -17.38 7.24
N SER A 335 -11.52 -17.73 5.97
CA SER A 335 -12.58 -17.94 5.00
C SER A 335 -13.22 -19.33 5.14
N GLY A 336 -12.43 -20.34 5.50
CA GLY A 336 -12.77 -21.76 5.37
C GLY A 336 -12.72 -22.26 3.93
N GLU A 337 -12.21 -21.47 3.00
CA GLU A 337 -12.07 -21.77 1.57
C GLU A 337 -10.58 -22.05 1.30
N PRO A 338 -10.20 -23.27 0.87
CA PRO A 338 -8.81 -23.58 0.53
C PRO A 338 -8.25 -22.67 -0.56
N LEU A 339 -6.96 -22.34 -0.48
CA LEU A 339 -6.28 -21.65 -1.57
C LEU A 339 -6.38 -22.49 -2.86
N ALA A 340 -6.78 -21.84 -3.95
CA ALA A 340 -6.82 -22.44 -5.27
C ALA A 340 -6.17 -21.46 -6.26
N ASN A 341 -5.01 -21.84 -6.81
CA ASN A 341 -4.31 -21.08 -7.82
C ASN A 341 -3.57 -22.04 -8.79
N GLU A 342 -3.10 -21.51 -9.91
CA GLU A 342 -2.39 -22.29 -10.94
C GLU A 342 -1.02 -22.81 -10.44
N ASN A 343 -0.39 -22.08 -9.51
CA ASN A 343 0.88 -22.47 -8.89
C ASN A 343 0.77 -23.76 -8.08
N LEU A 344 -0.34 -23.95 -7.34
CA LEU A 344 -0.61 -25.20 -6.62
C LEU A 344 -0.74 -26.37 -7.60
N GLN A 345 -1.48 -26.20 -8.71
CA GLN A 345 -1.61 -27.23 -9.75
C GLN A 345 -0.26 -27.56 -10.39
N PHE A 346 0.58 -26.56 -10.64
CA PHE A 346 1.94 -26.75 -11.15
C PHE A 346 2.81 -27.58 -10.19
N LEU A 347 2.67 -27.38 -8.87
CA LEU A 347 3.41 -28.09 -7.82
C LEU A 347 2.82 -29.48 -7.46
N GLU A 348 1.68 -29.88 -8.05
CA GLU A 348 1.17 -31.26 -7.93
C GLU A 348 2.05 -32.26 -8.70
N ASP A 349 2.77 -31.78 -9.72
CA ASP A 349 3.79 -32.58 -10.41
C ASP A 349 5.01 -32.78 -9.49
N PRO A 350 5.41 -34.03 -9.17
CA PRO A 350 6.50 -34.29 -8.24
C PRO A 350 7.87 -33.77 -8.70
N GLU A 351 8.12 -33.70 -10.01
CA GLU A 351 9.38 -33.18 -10.57
C GLU A 351 9.43 -31.66 -10.42
N ASN A 352 8.33 -30.97 -10.72
CA ASN A 352 8.21 -29.52 -10.46
C ASN A 352 8.36 -29.21 -8.98
N HIS A 353 7.65 -29.94 -8.10
CA HIS A 353 7.75 -29.76 -6.66
C HIS A 353 9.20 -29.90 -6.18
N TYR A 354 9.87 -30.99 -6.54
CA TYR A 354 11.26 -31.22 -6.16
C TYR A 354 12.18 -30.12 -6.66
N ARG A 355 12.07 -29.74 -7.94
CA ARG A 355 12.90 -28.70 -8.56
C ARG A 355 12.71 -27.34 -7.87
N ILE A 356 11.47 -26.93 -7.64
CA ILE A 356 11.17 -25.63 -7.02
C ILE A 356 11.66 -25.59 -5.56
N PHE A 357 11.43 -26.62 -4.75
CA PHE A 357 11.93 -26.62 -3.38
C PHE A 357 13.46 -26.77 -3.29
N ALA A 358 14.11 -27.42 -4.27
CA ALA A 358 15.56 -27.43 -4.39
C ALA A 358 16.12 -26.03 -4.74
N ASP A 359 15.50 -25.33 -5.70
CA ASP A 359 15.85 -23.93 -6.01
C ASP A 359 15.66 -23.02 -4.78
N LEU A 360 14.51 -23.18 -4.08
CA LEU A 360 14.19 -22.37 -2.90
C LEU A 360 15.24 -22.54 -1.82
N ARG A 361 15.70 -23.77 -1.59
CA ARG A 361 16.75 -24.06 -0.61
C ARG A 361 18.05 -23.28 -0.89
N GLU A 362 18.46 -23.16 -2.15
CA GLU A 362 19.70 -22.45 -2.49
C GLU A 362 19.56 -20.94 -2.29
N ASP A 363 18.37 -20.39 -2.55
CA ASP A 363 18.11 -18.95 -2.46
C ASP A 363 17.61 -18.50 -1.07
N LEU A 364 17.17 -19.43 -0.21
CA LEU A 364 16.34 -19.18 0.98
C LEU A 364 16.87 -18.07 1.90
N LEU A 365 18.19 -18.05 2.12
CA LEU A 365 18.85 -17.11 3.03
C LEU A 365 19.49 -15.91 2.30
N GLY A 366 19.41 -15.87 0.97
CA GLY A 366 19.82 -14.72 0.16
C GLY A 366 18.73 -13.64 0.13
N SER A 367 19.04 -12.48 -0.43
CA SER A 367 18.14 -11.32 -0.52
C SER A 367 17.50 -11.12 -1.90
N ASP A 368 17.78 -12.01 -2.87
CA ASP A 368 17.27 -11.89 -4.23
C ASP A 368 15.89 -12.54 -4.38
N ASN A 369 14.85 -11.72 -4.29
CA ASN A 369 13.46 -12.14 -4.45
C ASN A 369 13.01 -12.29 -5.91
N SER A 370 13.83 -11.93 -6.91
CA SER A 370 13.40 -11.85 -8.32
C SER A 370 12.92 -13.18 -8.91
N ARG A 371 13.37 -14.31 -8.35
CA ARG A 371 12.92 -15.66 -8.73
C ARG A 371 11.63 -16.11 -8.04
N TRP A 372 11.20 -15.41 -7.00
CA TRP A 372 10.19 -15.86 -6.04
C TRP A 372 8.97 -14.96 -5.97
N LEU A 373 9.17 -13.65 -5.99
CA LEU A 373 8.15 -12.65 -5.68
C LEU A 373 8.20 -11.48 -6.68
N TYR A 374 7.02 -10.95 -7.00
CA TYR A 374 6.75 -9.78 -7.84
C TYR A 374 7.38 -9.88 -9.23
N ASN A 375 7.41 -11.08 -9.80
CA ASN A 375 8.14 -11.38 -11.04
C ASN A 375 7.22 -11.70 -12.25
N GLY A 376 5.97 -11.27 -12.18
CA GLY A 376 5.02 -11.34 -13.28
C GLY A 376 5.57 -10.67 -14.54
N GLY A 377 5.71 -11.44 -15.62
CA GLY A 377 6.23 -10.96 -16.91
C GLY A 377 7.76 -10.87 -17.02
N SER A 378 8.51 -11.24 -15.98
CA SER A 378 9.99 -11.30 -16.02
C SER A 378 10.57 -12.70 -15.84
N ILE A 379 9.72 -13.71 -15.57
CA ILE A 379 10.12 -15.11 -15.42
C ILE A 379 9.39 -16.02 -16.42
N ASP A 380 10.14 -16.89 -17.08
CA ASP A 380 9.64 -17.70 -18.21
C ASP A 380 9.77 -19.22 -18.01
N ASP A 381 10.62 -19.69 -17.08
CA ASP A 381 10.91 -21.12 -16.86
C ASP A 381 9.97 -21.79 -15.84
N ARG A 382 9.08 -21.02 -15.23
CA ARG A 382 8.14 -21.41 -14.17
C ARG A 382 7.01 -20.39 -14.06
N PRO A 383 5.89 -20.73 -13.41
CA PRO A 383 4.89 -19.74 -13.04
C PRO A 383 5.46 -18.61 -12.18
N HIS A 384 4.91 -17.40 -12.34
CA HIS A 384 5.28 -16.24 -11.53
C HIS A 384 4.79 -16.38 -10.09
N ASP A 385 5.41 -15.62 -9.19
CA ASP A 385 4.98 -15.48 -7.78
C ASP A 385 4.86 -16.81 -7.02
N LEU A 386 5.71 -17.79 -7.37
CA LEU A 386 5.75 -19.09 -6.67
C LEU A 386 6.07 -18.95 -5.18
N GLY A 387 6.76 -17.87 -4.76
CA GLY A 387 7.07 -17.57 -3.37
C GLY A 387 5.84 -17.55 -2.46
N TYR A 388 4.71 -17.02 -2.95
CA TYR A 388 3.43 -17.02 -2.23
C TYR A 388 2.96 -18.45 -1.94
N THR A 389 3.00 -19.30 -2.96
CA THR A 389 2.44 -20.66 -2.88
C THR A 389 3.32 -21.58 -2.04
N VAL A 390 4.65 -21.54 -2.20
CA VAL A 390 5.55 -22.33 -1.36
C VAL A 390 5.52 -21.84 0.09
N GLY A 391 5.41 -20.53 0.31
CA GLY A 391 5.21 -19.94 1.63
C GLY A 391 3.93 -20.43 2.30
N TYR A 392 2.82 -20.40 1.55
CA TYR A 392 1.51 -20.91 2.00
C TYR A 392 1.62 -22.38 2.46
N LEU A 393 2.28 -23.24 1.66
CA LEU A 393 2.47 -24.65 1.99
C LEU A 393 3.28 -24.84 3.27
N ILE A 394 4.38 -24.09 3.43
CA ILE A 394 5.24 -24.12 4.62
C ILE A 394 4.45 -23.67 5.86
N CYS A 395 3.77 -22.53 5.79
CA CYS A 395 3.03 -21.95 6.92
C CYS A 395 1.86 -22.84 7.36
N LYS A 396 1.13 -23.41 6.38
CA LYS A 396 0.05 -24.37 6.64
C LYS A 396 0.57 -25.65 7.29
N SER A 397 1.69 -26.20 6.80
CA SER A 397 2.32 -27.38 7.41
C SER A 397 2.81 -27.10 8.83
N TYR A 398 3.51 -25.98 9.05
CA TYR A 398 3.88 -25.52 10.40
C TYR A 398 2.66 -25.47 11.32
N TYR A 399 1.59 -24.77 10.93
CA TYR A 399 0.38 -24.66 11.74
C TYR A 399 -0.22 -26.03 12.03
N ASN A 400 -0.29 -26.93 11.05
CA ASN A 400 -0.85 -28.27 11.21
C ASN A 400 -0.05 -29.12 12.21
N ASN A 401 1.26 -28.96 12.25
CA ASN A 401 2.16 -29.67 13.15
C ASN A 401 2.12 -29.15 14.60
N GLN A 402 1.63 -27.93 14.83
CA GLN A 402 1.52 -27.37 16.19
C GLN A 402 0.34 -27.96 16.98
N THR A 403 0.55 -28.21 18.28
CA THR A 403 -0.54 -28.63 19.18
C THR A 403 -1.41 -27.44 19.57
N ASP A 404 -0.80 -26.30 19.91
CA ASP A 404 -1.52 -25.06 20.22
C ASP A 404 -1.67 -24.21 18.96
N LYS A 405 -2.87 -24.26 18.37
CA LYS A 405 -3.20 -23.53 17.15
C LYS A 405 -3.23 -22.01 17.34
N ARG A 406 -3.56 -21.52 18.54
CA ARG A 406 -3.57 -20.07 18.81
C ARG A 406 -2.16 -19.54 18.91
N GLN A 407 -1.28 -20.28 19.58
CA GLN A 407 0.13 -19.96 19.64
C GLN A 407 0.78 -20.02 18.24
N ALA A 408 0.41 -21.00 17.41
CA ALA A 408 0.90 -21.09 16.04
C ALA A 408 0.55 -19.85 15.20
N ILE A 409 -0.69 -19.34 15.29
CA ILE A 409 -1.09 -18.10 14.58
C ILE A 409 -0.32 -16.90 15.13
N TYR A 410 -0.15 -16.82 16.46
CA TYR A 410 0.65 -15.76 17.07
C TYR A 410 2.09 -15.78 16.53
N GLU A 411 2.74 -16.94 16.49
CA GLU A 411 4.11 -17.09 15.98
C GLU A 411 4.21 -16.75 14.49
N LEU A 412 3.27 -17.21 13.66
CA LEU A 412 3.22 -16.86 12.24
C LEU A 412 3.10 -15.34 12.00
N LEU A 413 2.48 -14.58 12.91
CA LEU A 413 2.35 -13.12 12.78
C LEU A 413 3.45 -12.33 13.48
N ASN A 414 4.21 -12.92 14.41
CA ASN A 414 5.15 -12.20 15.30
C ASN A 414 6.53 -12.86 15.40
N ALA A 415 6.90 -13.70 14.43
CA ALA A 415 8.11 -14.50 14.48
C ALA A 415 9.37 -13.66 14.72
N SER A 416 10.22 -14.12 15.65
CA SER A 416 11.58 -13.62 15.87
C SER A 416 12.66 -14.58 15.34
N ASP A 417 12.26 -15.75 14.87
CA ASP A 417 13.09 -16.77 14.20
C ASP A 417 12.26 -17.35 13.06
N LEU A 418 12.42 -16.80 11.85
CA LEU A 418 11.69 -17.25 10.66
C LEU A 418 12.11 -18.68 10.24
N VAL A 419 13.35 -19.07 10.54
CA VAL A 419 13.87 -20.42 10.26
C VAL A 419 13.12 -21.47 11.09
N SER A 420 12.70 -21.13 12.30
CA SER A 420 11.90 -22.00 13.17
C SER A 420 10.59 -22.44 12.51
N ILE A 421 9.93 -21.56 11.75
CA ILE A 421 8.68 -21.88 11.05
C ILE A 421 8.93 -23.02 10.05
N VAL A 422 9.98 -22.90 9.22
CA VAL A 422 10.35 -23.95 8.26
C VAL A 422 10.78 -25.23 8.98
N ARG A 423 11.60 -25.12 10.04
CA ARG A 423 12.15 -26.25 10.80
C ARG A 423 11.06 -27.11 11.45
N GLN A 424 9.95 -26.51 11.83
CA GLN A 424 8.82 -27.18 12.46
C GLN A 424 7.70 -27.55 11.47
N SER A 425 7.90 -27.30 10.18
CA SER A 425 7.05 -27.79 9.09
C SER A 425 7.61 -29.08 8.50
N ASP A 426 6.83 -29.73 7.63
CA ASP A 426 7.26 -30.90 6.85
C ASP A 426 8.32 -30.54 5.80
N TYR A 427 8.57 -29.24 5.59
CA TYR A 427 9.56 -28.70 4.67
C TYR A 427 10.92 -28.47 5.31
N ALA A 428 11.16 -28.92 6.55
CA ALA A 428 12.45 -28.75 7.25
C ALA A 428 13.69 -29.20 6.43
N TYR A 429 13.51 -30.09 5.45
CA TYR A 429 14.57 -30.53 4.55
C TYR A 429 15.18 -29.42 3.67
N ILE A 430 14.48 -28.30 3.45
CA ILE A 430 15.05 -27.14 2.73
C ILE A 430 15.98 -26.29 3.60
N LEU A 431 16.15 -26.63 4.88
CA LEU A 431 17.16 -26.02 5.75
C LEU A 431 18.47 -26.82 5.78
N ALA A 432 18.45 -28.07 5.32
CA ALA A 432 19.68 -28.83 5.13
C ALA A 432 20.44 -28.15 3.99
N GLY A 433 21.46 -27.36 4.33
CA GLY A 433 22.11 -26.44 3.40
C GLY A 433 22.60 -27.11 2.10
N PRO A 434 23.10 -26.29 1.15
CA PRO A 434 23.77 -26.82 -0.04
C PRO A 434 24.79 -27.86 0.39
N ALA A 435 24.92 -28.96 -0.36
CA ALA A 435 26.00 -29.90 -0.15
C ALA A 435 27.35 -29.18 -0.39
N GLY A 436 27.88 -28.54 0.65
CA GLY A 436 29.13 -27.79 0.64
C GLY A 436 28.96 -26.27 0.76
N VAL A 437 28.81 -25.76 1.98
CA VAL A 437 29.74 -24.76 2.55
C VAL A 437 29.80 -25.00 4.06
N SER A 438 30.80 -25.77 4.49
CA SER A 438 31.33 -25.65 5.84
C SER A 438 31.97 -24.27 6.00
N ARG A 439 31.54 -23.49 6.99
CA ARG A 439 32.38 -22.48 7.63
C ARG A 439 32.53 -22.80 9.10
#